data_AF-A0A963JXV5-F1
#
_entry.id   AF-A0A963JXV5-F1
#
_cell.length_a   1.000
_cell.length_b   1.000
_cell.length_c   1.000
_cell.angle_alpha   90.00
_cell.angle_beta   90.00
_cell.angle_gamma   90.00
#
_symmetry.space_group_name_H-M   'P 1'
#
loop_
_entity.id
_entity.type
_entity.pdbx_description
1 polymer ?
#
loop_
_entity_poly.entity_id
_entity_poly.type
_entity_poly.pdbx_seq_one_letter_code
_entity_poly.pdbx_strand_id
1 'polypeptide(L)' 'MTPIFATLAIGAALALGGCGDSTGDRAMSGGAIGAGVGAAAGAVTGTSVLGGAVLGGAAGAATGAATDEDQIDLGDPAWK' A
#
# COMPACT_ATOMS: atom_id res chain seq x y z
N MET A 1 14.55 -14.47 -11.73
CA MET A 1 15.47 -13.50 -11.08
C MET A 1 15.24 -12.06 -11.53
N THR A 2 14.60 -11.80 -12.67
CA THR A 2 14.18 -10.46 -13.13
C THR A 2 12.87 -9.86 -12.55
N PRO A 3 11.89 -10.61 -11.99
CA PRO A 3 10.60 -10.00 -11.63
C PRO A 3 10.65 -9.16 -10.34
N ILE A 4 11.59 -9.46 -9.43
CA ILE A 4 11.70 -8.81 -8.11
C ILE A 4 11.98 -7.31 -8.25
N PHE A 5 12.86 -6.92 -9.19
CA PHE A 5 13.15 -5.50 -9.46
C PHE A 5 11.93 -4.75 -9.97
N ALA A 6 11.11 -5.39 -10.81
CA ALA A 6 9.86 -4.81 -11.29
C ALA A 6 8.82 -4.69 -10.16
N THR A 7 8.71 -5.69 -9.29
CA THR A 7 7.80 -5.63 -8.13
C THR A 7 8.21 -4.52 -7.16
N LEU A 8 9.52 -4.35 -6.92
CA LEU A 8 10.04 -3.29 -6.07
C LEU A 8 9.82 -1.90 -6.67
N ALA A 9 10.06 -1.75 -7.98
CA ALA A 9 9.86 -0.48 -8.69
C ALA A 9 8.38 -0.08 -8.75
N ILE A 10 7.48 -1.05 -8.96
CA ILE A 10 6.03 -0.84 -8.92
C ILE A 10 5.60 -0.49 -7.49
N GLY A 11 6.08 -1.23 -6.48
CA GLY A 11 5.81 -0.91 -5.07
C GLY A 11 6.29 0.49 -4.69
N ALA A 12 7.46 0.91 -5.15
CA ALA A 12 7.97 2.27 -4.96
C ALA A 12 7.09 3.31 -5.69
N ALA A 13 6.70 3.07 -6.94
CA ALA A 13 5.82 3.98 -7.67
C ALA A 13 4.42 4.11 -7.02
N LEU A 14 3.87 3.02 -6.47
CA LEU A 14 2.61 3.05 -5.70
C LEU A 14 2.79 3.71 -4.34
N ALA A 15 3.95 3.57 -3.71
CA ALA A 15 4.27 4.28 -2.46
C ALA A 15 4.43 5.80 -2.68
N LEU A 16 5.05 6.21 -3.79
CA LEU A 16 5.09 7.62 -4.21
C LEU A 16 3.70 8.15 -4.61
N GLY A 17 2.86 7.34 -5.25
CA GLY A 17 1.49 7.71 -5.63
C GLY A 17 0.45 7.64 -4.51
N GLY A 18 0.75 6.93 -3.42
CA GLY A 18 -0.07 6.86 -2.21
C GLY A 18 0.01 8.12 -1.33
N CYS A 19 0.84 9.09 -1.71
CA CYS A 19 0.89 10.43 -1.12
C CYS A 19 -0.30 11.29 -1.58
N GLY A 20 -1.51 10.72 -1.62
CA GLY A 20 -2.74 11.48 -1.83
C GLY A 20 -3.00 12.37 -0.62
N ASP A 21 -3.45 13.59 -0.87
CA ASP A 21 -3.64 14.70 0.10
C ASP A 21 -4.70 14.41 1.20
N SER A 22 -5.18 13.16 1.29
CA SER A 22 -6.28 12.80 2.17
C SER A 22 -6.11 11.41 2.78
N THR A 23 -6.49 11.29 4.05
CA THR A 23 -6.51 10.02 4.79
C THR A 23 -7.31 8.92 4.07
N GLY A 24 -8.35 9.30 3.31
CA GLY A 24 -9.16 8.37 2.53
C GLY A 24 -8.40 7.72 1.38
N ASP A 25 -7.60 8.49 0.65
CA ASP A 25 -6.79 7.99 -0.47
C ASP A 25 -5.66 7.07 0.02
N ARG A 26 -5.06 7.40 1.18
CA ARG A 26 -4.08 6.55 1.86
C ARG A 26 -4.69 5.24 2.36
N ALA A 27 -5.87 5.30 2.97
CA ALA A 27 -6.59 4.12 3.43
C ALA A 27 -7.03 3.22 2.25
N MET A 28 -7.57 3.80 1.17
CA MET A 28 -7.97 3.05 -0.02
C MET A 28 -6.78 2.40 -0.72
N SER A 29 -5.68 3.13 -0.91
CA SER A 29 -4.48 2.58 -1.54
C SER A 29 -3.81 1.51 -0.67
N GLY A 30 -3.66 1.77 0.64
CA GLY A 30 -3.14 0.79 1.60
C GLY A 30 -4.00 -0.47 1.65
N GLY A 31 -5.33 -0.32 1.60
CA GLY A 31 -6.26 -1.44 1.55
C GLY A 31 -6.20 -2.23 0.25
N ALA A 32 -6.11 -1.57 -0.90
CA ALA A 32 -5.99 -2.25 -2.19
C ALA A 32 -4.68 -3.06 -2.29
N ILE A 33 -3.56 -2.47 -1.88
CA ILE A 33 -2.25 -3.14 -1.90
C ILE A 33 -2.24 -4.29 -0.88
N GLY A 34 -2.70 -4.03 0.34
CA GLY A 34 -2.80 -5.04 1.40
C GLY A 34 -3.67 -6.22 0.99
N ALA A 35 -4.78 -5.98 0.27
CA ALA A 35 -5.63 -7.04 -0.26
C ALA A 35 -4.93 -7.85 -1.35
N GLY A 36 -4.21 -7.19 -2.28
CA GLY A 36 -3.45 -7.87 -3.33
C GLY A 36 -2.34 -8.76 -2.76
N VAL A 37 -1.56 -8.23 -1.82
CA VAL A 37 -0.48 -8.99 -1.14
C VAL A 37 -1.06 -10.11 -0.28
N GLY A 38 -2.12 -9.84 0.47
CA GLY A 38 -2.80 -10.83 1.30
C GLY A 38 -3.42 -11.97 0.48
N ALA A 39 -4.00 -11.67 -0.67
CA ALA A 39 -4.49 -12.67 -1.63
C ALA A 39 -3.34 -13.54 -2.17
N ALA A 40 -2.26 -12.92 -2.61
CA ALA A 40 -1.09 -13.62 -3.12
C ALA A 40 -0.44 -14.51 -2.05
N ALA A 41 -0.24 -13.97 -0.84
CA ALA A 41 0.29 -14.72 0.29
C ALA A 41 -0.65 -15.89 0.66
N GLY A 42 -1.97 -15.68 0.66
CA GLY A 42 -2.96 -16.72 0.90
C GLY A 42 -2.89 -17.85 -0.14
N ALA A 43 -2.76 -17.49 -1.42
CA ALA A 43 -2.59 -18.44 -2.51
C ALA A 43 -1.29 -19.26 -2.40
N VAL A 44 -0.17 -18.61 -2.05
CA VAL A 44 1.15 -19.27 -1.93
C VAL A 44 1.23 -20.16 -0.70
N THR A 45 0.60 -19.76 0.40
CA THR A 45 0.59 -20.53 1.66
C THR A 45 -0.45 -21.65 1.68
N GLY A 46 -1.27 -21.79 0.63
CA GLY A 46 -2.35 -22.77 0.56
C GLY A 46 -3.52 -22.46 1.51
N THR A 47 -3.60 -21.21 1.99
CA THR A 47 -4.70 -20.74 2.83
C THR A 47 -5.81 -20.13 1.97
N SER A 48 -6.78 -19.48 2.60
CA SER A 48 -7.87 -18.79 1.89
C SER A 48 -7.35 -17.53 1.18
N VAL A 49 -7.40 -17.51 -0.15
CA VAL A 49 -7.10 -16.32 -0.96
C VAL A 49 -8.00 -15.15 -0.57
N LEU A 50 -9.29 -15.42 -0.40
CA LEU A 50 -10.27 -14.40 -0.03
C LEU A 50 -10.06 -13.91 1.41
N GLY A 51 -9.72 -14.82 2.33
CA GLY A 51 -9.41 -14.49 3.72
C GLY A 51 -8.14 -13.66 3.84
N GLY A 52 -7.09 -14.03 3.10
CA GLY A 52 -5.86 -13.25 2.98
C GLY A 52 -6.10 -11.88 2.38
N ALA A 53 -6.94 -11.78 1.34
CA ALA A 53 -7.30 -10.51 0.72
C ALA A 53 -8.06 -9.58 1.68
N VAL A 54 -9.04 -10.11 2.42
CA VAL A 54 -9.83 -9.32 3.37
C VAL A 54 -8.97 -8.89 4.56
N LEU A 55 -8.18 -9.80 5.13
CA LEU A 55 -7.29 -9.48 6.26
C LEU A 55 -6.20 -8.49 5.86
N GLY A 56 -5.54 -8.73 4.72
CA GLY A 56 -4.51 -7.85 4.21
C GLY A 56 -5.07 -6.48 3.82
N GLY A 57 -6.26 -6.44 3.22
CA GLY A 57 -6.92 -5.19 2.86
C GLY A 57 -7.42 -4.40 4.06
N ALA A 58 -7.98 -5.06 5.07
CA ALA A 58 -8.37 -4.40 6.31
C ALA A 58 -7.15 -3.85 7.07
N ALA A 59 -6.08 -4.65 7.19
CA ALA A 59 -4.84 -4.21 7.83
C ALA A 59 -4.16 -3.06 7.07
N GLY A 60 -4.11 -3.14 5.74
CA GLY A 60 -3.55 -2.09 4.89
C GLY A 60 -4.37 -0.80 4.92
N ALA A 61 -5.70 -0.90 4.93
CA ALA A 61 -6.58 0.26 5.05
C ALA A 61 -6.50 0.90 6.44
N ALA A 62 -6.48 0.09 7.51
CA ALA A 62 -6.29 0.59 8.86
C ALA A 62 -4.93 1.29 9.03
N THR A 63 -3.86 0.73 8.45
CA THR A 63 -2.53 1.35 8.47
C THR A 63 -2.51 2.66 7.68
N GLY A 64 -3.15 2.70 6.50
CA GLY A 64 -3.28 3.92 5.71
C GLY A 64 -4.16 4.98 6.37
N ALA A 65 -5.19 4.59 7.13
CA ALA A 65 -6.03 5.48 7.90
C ALA A 65 -5.38 5.97 9.20
N ALA A 66 -4.48 5.16 9.79
CA ALA A 66 -3.73 5.50 10.99
C ALA A 66 -2.43 6.27 10.72
N THR A 67 -2.12 6.54 9.44
CA THR A 67 -0.95 7.33 9.04
C THR A 67 -1.40 8.73 8.66
N ASP A 68 -0.91 9.72 9.42
CA ASP A 68 -1.21 11.13 9.19
C ASP A 68 -0.24 11.76 8.18
N GLU A 69 -0.77 12.71 7.42
CA GLU A 69 -0.07 13.51 6.41
C GLU A 69 1.00 14.43 7.02
N ASP A 70 0.76 14.87 8.25
CA ASP A 70 1.57 15.82 9.00
C ASP A 70 2.95 15.26 9.43
N GLN A 71 3.21 13.97 9.20
CA GLN A 71 4.55 13.37 9.36
C GLN A 71 5.46 13.61 8.15
N ILE A 72 4.93 14.15 7.04
CA ILE A 72 5.66 14.49 5.81
C ILE A 72 5.54 16.00 5.55
N ASP A 73 6.11 16.81 6.45
CA ASP A 73 6.41 18.22 6.19
C ASP A 73 7.65 18.28 5.29
N LEU A 74 7.45 18.31 3.96
CA LEU A 74 8.54 18.36 2.98
C LEU A 74 9.20 19.74 2.84
N GLY A 75 8.79 20.71 3.66
CA GLY A 75 9.21 22.11 3.50
C GLY A 75 8.84 22.69 2.13
N ASP A 76 9.27 23.93 1.87
CA ASP A 76 9.03 24.58 0.56
C ASP A 76 9.62 23.71 -0.58
N PRO A 77 8.82 23.41 -1.61
CA PRO A 77 9.26 22.56 -2.72
C PRO A 77 10.45 23.20 -3.44
N ALA A 78 11.51 22.40 -3.66
CA ALA A 78 12.73 22.84 -4.33
C ALA A 78 12.54 23.19 -5.82
N TRP A 79 11.36 22.93 -6.40
CA TRP A 79 10.99 23.39 -7.72
C TRP A 79 10.24 24.72 -7.59
N LYS A 80 10.99 25.82 -7.64
CA LYS A 80 10.47 27.16 -7.87
C LYS A 80 11.23 27.77 -9.04
#